data_AF-A0A8H2ZGZ2-F1
#
_entry.id   AF-A0A8H2ZGZ2-F1
#
_cell.length_a   1.000
_cell.length_b   1.000
_cell.length_c   1.000
_cell.angle_alpha   90.00
_cell.angle_beta   90.00
_cell.angle_gamma   90.00
#
_symmetry.space_group_name_H-M   'P 1'
#
loop_
_entity.id
_entity.type
_entity.pdbx_description
1 polymer ?
#
loop_
_entity_poly.entity_id
_entity_poly.type
_entity_poly.pdbx_seq_one_letter_code
_entity_poly.pdbx_strand_id
1 'polypeptide(L)'
;MSNFTNILISNLTDSNIQIPKKNDPLRNVNPIYSQLYDTFENEPWLPNSSKDSTQMKMIKTDSDLLFQVLMIENISKSKQSQLDDLSTKFDPKNQRVDTLRQSKGPKKFDIVNQVDLDKDDNATTSNNSNNTTSTIPLKSSSDLQSRKTVYKITLQTKKSDIFFAINTYPIHWDNCCAGAKLIIKKGTIFNRGVFYLKEELTAMCFGSVHSWVEQQDLKKYSYLEGKLSRDNDGFKDVSTSRKRKAIDISEDDI
;
A
#
# COMPACT_ATOMS: atom_id res chain seq x y z
N MET A 1 -2.34 35.99 2.09
CA MET A 1 -1.89 34.60 2.31
C MET A 1 -2.97 33.97 3.18
N SER A 2 -3.78 32.99 2.80
CA SER A 2 -3.47 31.70 2.18
C SER A 2 -4.77 31.04 1.68
N ASN A 3 -5.13 31.21 0.40
CA ASN A 3 -6.06 30.29 -0.27
C ASN A 3 -5.26 29.06 -0.75
N PHE A 4 -4.53 28.43 0.16
CA PHE A 4 -3.96 27.12 -0.14
C PHE A 4 -5.14 26.16 -0.25
N THR A 5 -5.47 25.80 -1.50
CA THR A 5 -6.11 24.56 -1.93
C THR A 5 -7.04 23.95 -0.88
N ASN A 6 -8.17 24.62 -0.58
CA ASN A 6 -9.17 24.14 0.39
C ASN A 6 -9.54 22.66 0.13
N ILE A 7 -9.59 22.25 -1.15
CA ILE A 7 -9.76 20.85 -1.55
C ILE A 7 -8.73 19.92 -0.89
N LEU A 8 -7.43 20.24 -0.89
CA LEU A 8 -6.37 19.34 -0.41
C LEU A 8 -6.41 19.08 1.10
N ILE A 9 -6.91 20.05 1.88
CA ILE A 9 -6.90 20.00 3.34
C ILE A 9 -8.26 19.67 3.96
N SER A 10 -9.33 19.82 3.18
CA SER A 10 -10.70 19.57 3.62
C SER A 10 -11.18 18.19 3.19
N ASN A 11 -12.24 17.72 3.84
CA ASN A 11 -12.92 16.50 3.45
C ASN A 11 -13.74 16.78 2.17
N LEU A 12 -13.59 15.97 1.12
CA LEU A 12 -14.31 16.15 -0.16
C LEU A 12 -15.83 16.26 -0.04
N THR A 13 -16.41 15.76 1.05
CA THR A 13 -17.86 15.81 1.30
C THR A 13 -18.30 17.14 1.92
N ASP A 14 -17.36 18.00 2.33
CA ASP A 14 -17.68 19.28 2.97
C ASP A 14 -18.28 20.25 1.93
N SER A 15 -19.45 20.78 2.24
CA SER A 15 -20.17 21.73 1.36
C SER A 15 -19.47 23.08 1.22
N ASN A 16 -18.49 23.38 2.09
CA ASN A 16 -17.83 24.68 2.18
C ASN A 16 -16.49 24.75 1.43
N ILE A 17 -16.19 23.76 0.59
CA ILE A 17 -14.97 23.78 -0.22
C ILE A 17 -15.07 24.90 -1.26
N GLN A 18 -14.24 25.94 -1.08
CA GLN A 18 -14.13 27.03 -2.04
C GLN A 18 -13.10 26.67 -3.12
N ILE A 19 -13.53 26.67 -4.38
CA ILE A 19 -12.69 26.43 -5.54
C ILE A 19 -12.16 27.78 -6.06
N PRO A 20 -10.85 27.95 -6.25
CA PRO A 20 -10.30 29.12 -6.94
C PRO A 20 -10.88 29.27 -8.34
N LYS A 21 -11.07 30.52 -8.78
CA LYS A 21 -11.60 30.82 -10.12
C LYS A 21 -10.67 30.25 -11.20
N LYS A 22 -11.22 29.95 -12.40
CA LYS A 22 -10.45 29.41 -13.53
C LYS A 22 -9.23 30.26 -13.93
N ASN A 23 -9.30 31.57 -13.72
CA ASN A 23 -8.22 32.51 -14.02
C ASN A 23 -7.25 32.74 -12.85
N ASP A 24 -7.36 32.00 -11.75
CA ASP A 24 -6.46 32.14 -10.61
C ASP A 24 -5.03 31.73 -11.01
N PRO A 25 -4.02 32.60 -10.84
CA PRO A 25 -2.64 32.28 -11.20
C PRO A 25 -2.13 31.00 -10.51
N LEU A 26 -2.62 30.65 -9.33
CA LEU A 26 -2.23 29.43 -8.62
C LEU A 26 -2.70 28.15 -9.32
N ARG A 27 -3.81 28.21 -10.08
CA ARG A 27 -4.29 27.10 -10.92
C ARG A 27 -3.39 26.87 -12.13
N ASN A 28 -2.85 27.95 -12.69
CA ASN A 28 -2.06 27.91 -13.91
C ASN A 28 -0.58 27.55 -13.69
N VAL A 29 -0.08 27.68 -12.45
CA VAL A 29 1.33 27.41 -12.12
C VAL A 29 1.64 25.90 -12.00
N ASN A 30 0.68 25.07 -11.59
CA ASN A 30 0.89 23.64 -11.41
C ASN A 30 -0.18 22.81 -12.17
N PRO A 31 0.21 21.99 -13.16
CA PRO A 31 -0.75 21.21 -13.95
C PRO A 31 -1.55 20.22 -13.11
N ILE A 32 -0.98 19.69 -12.02
CA ILE A 32 -1.67 18.78 -11.10
C ILE A 32 -2.81 19.51 -10.37
N TYR A 33 -2.62 20.78 -10.00
CA TYR A 33 -3.68 21.57 -9.37
C TYR A 33 -4.75 21.97 -10.37
N SER A 34 -4.40 22.33 -11.61
CA SER A 34 -5.42 22.52 -12.65
C SER A 34 -6.27 21.26 -12.80
N GLN A 35 -5.62 20.10 -12.94
CA GLN A 35 -6.33 18.84 -13.07
C GLN A 35 -7.20 18.54 -11.84
N LEU A 36 -6.73 18.81 -10.62
CA LEU A 36 -7.52 18.66 -9.40
C LEU A 36 -8.81 19.49 -9.45
N TYR A 37 -8.73 20.75 -9.85
CA TYR A 37 -9.90 21.62 -9.95
C TYR A 37 -10.85 21.22 -11.08
N ASP A 38 -10.31 20.88 -12.26
CA ASP A 38 -11.08 20.36 -13.38
C ASP A 38 -11.85 19.09 -12.98
N THR A 39 -11.17 18.18 -12.27
CA THR A 39 -11.75 16.91 -11.82
C THR A 39 -12.75 17.10 -10.67
N PHE A 40 -12.57 18.10 -9.81
CA PHE A 40 -13.52 18.41 -8.74
C PHE A 40 -14.87 18.88 -9.31
N GLU A 41 -14.84 19.66 -10.40
CA GLU A 41 -16.05 20.10 -11.13
C GLU A 41 -16.80 18.92 -11.77
N ASN A 42 -16.13 17.83 -12.16
CA ASN A 42 -16.75 16.65 -12.75
C ASN A 42 -17.74 15.95 -11.80
N GLU A 43 -18.80 15.36 -12.37
CA GLU A 43 -19.69 14.49 -11.60
C GLU A 43 -18.95 13.26 -11.05
N PRO A 44 -19.29 12.78 -9.83
CA PRO A 44 -18.73 11.55 -9.31
C PRO A 44 -19.14 10.38 -10.20
N TRP A 45 -18.29 9.35 -10.23
CA TRP A 45 -18.56 8.19 -11.05
C TRP A 45 -19.77 7.40 -10.54
N LEU A 46 -20.67 7.02 -11.46
CA LEU A 46 -21.89 6.28 -11.18
C LEU A 46 -22.78 6.90 -10.10
N PRO A 47 -23.13 8.19 -10.20
CA PRO A 47 -23.98 8.83 -9.20
C PRO A 47 -25.35 8.14 -9.25
N ASN A 48 -25.76 7.52 -8.15
CA ASN A 48 -27.05 6.81 -8.02
C ASN A 48 -27.20 5.53 -8.88
N SER A 49 -26.10 4.85 -9.20
CA SER A 49 -26.20 3.53 -9.86
C SER A 49 -26.86 2.51 -8.95
N SER A 50 -28.11 2.14 -9.24
CA SER A 50 -28.80 0.97 -8.65
C SER A 50 -28.14 -0.36 -9.01
N LYS A 51 -27.18 -0.34 -9.94
CA LYS A 51 -26.40 -1.52 -10.32
C LYS A 51 -25.31 -1.74 -9.29
N ASP A 52 -25.34 -2.94 -8.72
CA ASP A 52 -24.31 -3.48 -7.85
C ASP A 52 -22.94 -3.39 -8.55
N SER A 53 -22.05 -2.55 -8.02
CA SER A 53 -20.72 -2.30 -8.58
C SER A 53 -19.84 -3.56 -8.62
N THR A 54 -20.18 -4.59 -7.82
CA THR A 54 -19.49 -5.87 -7.81
C THR A 54 -19.80 -6.73 -9.05
N GLN A 55 -20.90 -6.44 -9.76
CA GLN A 55 -21.29 -7.15 -10.97
C GLN A 55 -20.68 -6.55 -12.24
N MET A 56 -20.18 -5.31 -12.16
CA MET A 56 -19.53 -4.62 -13.27
C MET A 56 -18.18 -5.27 -13.59
N LYS A 57 -18.01 -5.77 -14.82
CA LYS A 57 -16.79 -6.48 -15.22
C LYS A 57 -16.04 -5.69 -16.29
N MET A 58 -14.76 -5.40 -16.03
CA MET A 58 -13.81 -4.82 -16.99
C MET A 58 -14.31 -3.55 -17.69
N ILE A 59 -14.93 -2.64 -16.95
CA ILE A 59 -15.40 -1.35 -17.46
C ILE A 59 -14.23 -0.36 -17.45
N LYS A 60 -14.14 0.52 -18.45
CA LYS A 60 -13.19 1.63 -18.44
C LYS A 60 -13.90 2.90 -17.96
N THR A 61 -13.22 3.70 -17.14
CA THR A 61 -13.72 5.04 -16.79
C THR A 61 -13.78 5.92 -18.04
N ASP A 62 -14.85 6.70 -18.15
CA ASP A 62 -15.14 7.61 -19.26
C ASP A 62 -14.65 9.04 -19.00
N SER A 63 -14.51 9.41 -17.73
CA SER A 63 -14.02 10.71 -17.28
C SER A 63 -12.89 10.58 -16.26
N ASP A 64 -12.22 11.71 -16.00
CA ASP A 64 -11.30 11.84 -14.86
C ASP A 64 -12.11 11.95 -13.58
N LEU A 65 -11.71 11.20 -12.55
CA LEU A 65 -12.45 11.03 -11.30
C LEU A 65 -11.59 11.45 -10.11
N LEU A 66 -12.17 12.24 -9.21
CA LEU A 66 -11.52 12.68 -7.99
C LEU A 66 -12.00 11.86 -6.80
N PHE A 67 -11.04 11.31 -6.07
CA PHE A 67 -11.26 10.55 -4.85
C PHE A 67 -10.44 11.12 -3.69
N GLN A 68 -10.97 10.91 -2.50
CA GLN A 68 -10.24 11.07 -1.25
C GLN A 68 -9.82 9.71 -0.73
N VAL A 69 -8.55 9.58 -0.37
CA VAL A 69 -7.99 8.37 0.22
C VAL A 69 -8.41 8.30 1.69
N LEU A 70 -9.17 7.28 2.06
CA LEU A 70 -9.55 7.03 3.45
C LEU A 70 -8.52 6.18 4.17
N MET A 71 -8.06 5.10 3.52
CA MET A 71 -7.20 4.11 4.12
C MET A 71 -6.37 3.41 3.06
N ILE A 72 -5.14 3.06 3.40
CA ILE A 72 -4.23 2.29 2.57
C ILE A 72 -3.75 1.09 3.38
N GLU A 73 -4.01 -0.10 2.84
CA GLU A 73 -3.64 -1.37 3.44
C GLU A 73 -2.60 -2.05 2.55
N ASN A 74 -1.44 -2.40 3.09
CA ASN A 74 -0.51 -3.27 2.39
C ASN A 74 -1.04 -4.70 2.45
N ILE A 75 -1.45 -5.26 1.31
CA ILE A 75 -1.98 -6.62 1.23
C ILE A 75 -0.92 -7.65 0.81
N SER A 76 0.32 -7.21 0.58
CA SER A 76 1.47 -8.09 0.31
C SER A 76 2.18 -8.57 1.59
N LYS A 77 1.98 -7.90 2.73
CA LYS A 77 2.50 -8.33 4.03
C LYS A 77 1.40 -8.95 4.89
N SER A 78 1.73 -9.95 5.71
CA SER A 78 0.78 -10.48 6.70
C SER A 78 0.41 -9.39 7.72
N LYS A 79 -0.82 -9.45 8.26
CA LYS A 79 -1.27 -8.48 9.26
C LYS A 79 -0.43 -8.52 10.53
N GLN A 80 -0.04 -9.72 10.96
CA GLN A 80 0.85 -9.91 12.11
C GLN A 80 2.20 -9.22 11.90
N SER A 81 2.85 -9.43 10.75
CA SER A 81 4.13 -8.77 10.45
C SER A 81 3.99 -7.25 10.43
N GLN A 82 2.87 -6.72 9.94
CA GLN A 82 2.61 -5.28 9.97
C GLN A 82 2.38 -4.74 11.39
N LEU A 83 1.76 -5.52 12.27
CA LEU A 83 1.60 -5.18 13.69
C LEU A 83 2.94 -5.21 14.41
N ASP A 84 3.79 -6.19 14.14
CA ASP A 84 5.14 -6.29 14.71
C ASP A 84 6.00 -5.08 14.26
N ASP A 85 5.95 -4.74 12.96
CA ASP A 85 6.60 -3.55 12.39
C ASP A 85 6.11 -2.25 13.05
N LEU A 86 4.83 -2.15 13.42
CA LEU A 86 4.27 -0.96 14.10
C LEU A 86 4.61 -0.96 15.60
N SER A 87 4.53 -2.12 16.27
CA SER A 87 4.83 -2.27 17.70
C SER A 87 6.28 -1.88 17.99
N THR A 88 7.21 -2.28 17.13
CA THR A 88 8.64 -1.90 17.24
C THR A 88 8.87 -0.39 17.10
N LYS A 89 8.01 0.34 16.38
CA LYS A 89 8.08 1.81 16.34
C LYS A 89 7.62 2.46 17.64
N PHE A 90 6.61 1.90 18.29
CA PHE A 90 6.08 2.42 19.56
C PHE A 90 6.96 2.04 20.75
N ASP A 91 7.48 0.81 20.77
CA ASP A 91 8.37 0.31 21.81
C ASP A 91 9.54 -0.48 21.19
N PRO A 92 10.64 0.20 20.85
CA PRO A 92 11.80 -0.45 20.23
C PRO A 92 12.50 -1.44 21.16
N LYS A 93 12.22 -1.42 22.48
CA LYS A 93 12.86 -2.33 23.45
C LYS A 93 12.29 -3.74 23.41
N ASN A 94 11.08 -3.91 22.88
CA ASN A 94 10.39 -5.20 22.77
C ASN A 94 10.62 -5.90 21.43
N GLN A 95 11.58 -5.44 20.61
CA GLN A 95 11.96 -6.11 19.39
C GLN A 95 12.56 -7.48 19.71
N ARG A 96 11.72 -8.53 19.67
CA ARG A 96 12.17 -9.92 19.66
C ARG A 96 12.88 -10.17 18.35
N VAL A 97 14.19 -9.92 18.33
CA VAL A 97 15.07 -10.49 17.33
C VAL A 97 14.89 -11.99 17.46
N ASP A 98 14.42 -12.64 16.39
CA ASP A 98 14.39 -14.11 16.31
C ASP A 98 15.85 -14.56 16.30
N THR A 99 16.43 -14.58 17.49
CA THR A 99 17.72 -15.18 17.75
C THR A 99 17.47 -16.65 17.56
N LEU A 100 17.87 -17.15 16.37
CA LEU A 100 17.95 -18.57 16.06
C LEU A 100 18.46 -19.27 17.31
N ARG A 101 17.55 -19.87 18.07
CA ARG A 101 17.86 -20.51 19.34
C ARG A 101 18.73 -21.69 18.99
N GLN A 102 20.04 -21.47 19.11
CA GLN A 102 21.14 -22.42 19.24
C GLN A 102 20.72 -23.87 19.00
N SER A 103 20.66 -24.29 17.73
CA SER A 103 20.89 -25.70 17.42
C SER A 103 22.37 -25.97 17.69
N LYS A 104 22.63 -26.42 18.94
CA LYS A 104 23.86 -27.05 19.46
C LYS A 104 25.09 -27.00 18.54
N GLY A 105 25.98 -26.03 18.77
CA GLY A 105 27.35 -26.07 18.28
C GLY A 105 28.01 -24.69 18.23
N PRO A 106 29.26 -24.51 18.70
CA PRO A 106 29.95 -23.23 18.62
C PRO A 106 30.49 -23.06 17.20
N LYS A 107 29.71 -22.47 16.30
CA LYS A 107 30.31 -21.82 15.13
C LYS A 107 30.72 -20.43 15.57
N LYS A 108 32.04 -20.23 15.72
CA LYS A 108 32.68 -18.93 15.92
C LYS A 108 32.10 -17.96 14.89
N PHE A 109 31.34 -16.99 15.33
CA PHE A 109 31.03 -15.82 14.53
C PHE A 109 32.24 -14.90 14.71
N ASP A 110 33.04 -14.74 13.66
CA ASP A 110 34.06 -13.70 13.63
C ASP A 110 33.36 -12.35 13.53
N ILE A 111 33.30 -11.67 14.67
CA ILE A 111 32.86 -10.28 14.76
C ILE A 111 34.03 -9.45 14.20
N VAL A 112 33.89 -8.96 12.97
CA VAL A 112 34.82 -7.99 12.39
C VAL A 112 34.62 -6.66 13.12
N ASN A 113 35.45 -6.40 14.13
CA ASN A 113 35.33 -5.22 15.00
C ASN A 113 36.25 -4.06 14.61
N GLN A 114 37.11 -4.21 13.59
CA GLN A 114 37.98 -3.14 13.10
C GLN A 114 38.20 -3.29 11.60
N VAL A 115 38.02 -2.18 10.88
CA VAL A 115 38.44 -2.00 9.49
C VAL A 115 39.70 -1.14 9.57
N ASP A 116 40.86 -1.75 9.38
CA ASP A 116 42.14 -1.05 9.36
C ASP A 116 42.28 -0.40 7.97
N LEU A 117 42.24 0.93 7.91
CA LEU A 117 42.21 1.72 6.67
C LEU A 117 43.60 2.20 6.23
N ASP A 118 44.68 1.72 6.85
CA ASP A 118 46.03 2.21 6.57
C ASP A 118 47.01 1.07 6.23
N LYS A 119 46.77 0.35 5.12
CA LYS A 119 47.82 -0.42 4.42
C LYS A 119 47.58 -0.46 2.91
N ASP A 120 47.70 0.70 2.27
CA ASP A 120 48.28 0.77 0.94
C ASP A 120 49.81 0.88 1.13
N ASP A 121 50.53 -0.21 0.84
CA ASP A 121 51.73 -0.14 -0.01
C ASP A 121 52.38 -1.52 -0.20
N ASN A 122 52.44 -1.91 -1.49
CA ASN A 122 53.47 -2.68 -2.17
C ASN A 122 53.91 -4.05 -1.60
N ALA A 123 53.40 -5.12 -2.25
CA ALA A 123 54.20 -6.31 -2.52
C ALA A 123 53.85 -6.89 -3.90
N THR A 124 54.61 -6.46 -4.91
CA THR A 124 54.79 -7.13 -6.20
C THR A 124 55.25 -8.57 -6.00
N THR A 125 54.52 -9.55 -6.54
CA THR A 125 55.12 -10.75 -7.17
C THR A 125 54.16 -11.32 -8.22
N SER A 126 54.65 -11.41 -9.45
CA SER A 126 54.03 -12.05 -10.60
C SER A 126 53.79 -13.53 -10.38
N ASN A 127 52.66 -14.07 -10.85
CA ASN A 127 52.65 -15.30 -11.66
C ASN A 127 51.33 -15.51 -12.39
N ASN A 128 51.45 -15.79 -13.68
CA ASN A 128 50.41 -16.18 -14.63
C ASN A 128 49.67 -17.45 -14.17
N SER A 129 48.33 -17.40 -14.14
CA SER A 129 47.52 -18.54 -14.57
C SER A 129 46.14 -18.06 -15.04
N ASN A 130 45.86 -18.28 -16.32
CA ASN A 130 44.53 -18.21 -16.90
C ASN A 130 43.61 -19.21 -16.18
N ASN A 131 42.54 -18.73 -15.54
CA ASN A 131 41.29 -19.46 -15.45
C ASN A 131 40.13 -18.53 -15.07
N THR A 132 39.12 -18.55 -15.93
CA THR A 132 37.77 -18.01 -15.78
C THR A 132 37.24 -18.14 -14.36
N THR A 133 37.08 -17.02 -13.64
CA THR A 133 36.31 -17.04 -12.40
C THR A 133 35.68 -15.68 -12.15
N SER A 134 34.35 -15.64 -12.31
CA SER A 134 33.39 -14.72 -11.70
C SER A 134 33.90 -13.31 -11.38
N THR A 135 33.61 -12.36 -12.26
CA THR A 135 33.26 -11.02 -11.79
C THR A 135 32.12 -11.20 -10.79
N ILE A 136 32.42 -11.21 -9.49
CA ILE A 136 31.43 -11.00 -8.46
C ILE A 136 30.96 -9.58 -8.72
N PRO A 137 29.76 -9.35 -9.28
CA PRO A 137 29.23 -8.01 -9.24
C PRO A 137 29.14 -7.72 -7.75
N LEU A 138 29.71 -6.59 -7.32
CA LEU A 138 29.27 -5.94 -6.10
C LEU A 138 27.75 -5.92 -6.21
N LYS A 139 27.07 -6.86 -5.54
CA LYS A 139 25.65 -6.80 -5.34
C LYS A 139 25.50 -5.59 -4.45
N SER A 140 25.30 -4.44 -5.09
CA SER A 140 24.44 -3.42 -4.53
C SER A 140 23.28 -4.19 -3.90
N SER A 141 22.98 -3.88 -2.66
CA SER A 141 21.84 -4.38 -1.90
C SER A 141 20.47 -4.05 -2.54
N SER A 142 20.44 -3.77 -3.85
CA SER A 142 19.29 -3.69 -4.73
C SER A 142 18.74 -5.06 -5.15
N ASP A 143 19.31 -6.17 -4.68
CA ASP A 143 18.78 -7.53 -4.91
C ASP A 143 17.63 -7.89 -3.93
N LEU A 144 17.08 -6.89 -3.23
CA LEU A 144 15.63 -6.83 -3.02
C LEU A 144 15.01 -6.65 -4.40
N GLN A 145 14.87 -7.75 -5.14
CA GLN A 145 13.83 -7.89 -6.15
C GLN A 145 12.62 -7.14 -5.62
N SER A 146 12.27 -6.04 -6.27
CA SER A 146 11.19 -5.15 -5.86
C SER A 146 9.97 -6.03 -5.63
N ARG A 147 9.71 -6.43 -4.37
CA ARG A 147 8.48 -7.15 -4.06
C ARG A 147 7.43 -6.18 -4.51
N LYS A 148 6.67 -6.58 -5.53
CA LYS A 148 5.60 -5.77 -6.09
C LYS A 148 4.57 -5.64 -4.98
N THR A 149 4.77 -4.64 -4.13
CA THR A 149 3.93 -4.40 -2.98
C THR A 149 2.60 -3.95 -3.52
N VAL A 150 1.57 -4.72 -3.20
CA VAL A 150 0.20 -4.44 -3.58
C VAL A 150 -0.48 -3.83 -2.35
N TYR A 151 -1.11 -2.71 -2.59
CA TYR A 151 -1.90 -1.96 -1.66
C TYR A 151 -3.36 -2.05 -2.07
N LYS A 152 -4.21 -2.30 -1.09
CA LYS A 152 -5.65 -2.04 -1.18
C LYS A 152 -5.90 -0.65 -0.65
N ILE A 153 -6.63 0.13 -1.42
CA ILE A 153 -6.89 1.54 -1.15
C ILE A 153 -8.39 1.70 -1.03
N THR A 154 -8.83 2.29 0.07
CA THR A 154 -10.23 2.69 0.25
C THR A 154 -10.38 4.15 -0.16
N LEU A 155 -11.27 4.39 -1.12
CA LEU A 155 -11.51 5.67 -1.76
C LEU A 155 -12.92 6.17 -1.44
N GLN A 156 -13.06 7.48 -1.30
CA GLN A 156 -14.33 8.16 -1.09
C GLN A 156 -14.57 9.22 -2.17
N THR A 157 -15.77 9.24 -2.74
CA THR A 157 -16.21 10.31 -3.67
C THR A 157 -16.69 11.55 -2.91
N LYS A 158 -16.89 12.66 -3.63
CA LYS A 158 -17.55 13.86 -3.07
C LYS A 158 -18.99 13.64 -2.60
N LYS A 159 -19.65 12.55 -3.04
CA LYS A 159 -20.99 12.14 -2.60
C LYS A 159 -20.95 11.09 -1.48
N SER A 160 -19.78 10.84 -0.89
CA SER A 160 -19.54 9.84 0.16
C SER A 160 -19.61 8.38 -0.28
N ASP A 161 -19.63 8.10 -1.58
CA ASP A 161 -19.59 6.72 -2.09
C ASP A 161 -18.21 6.11 -1.86
N ILE A 162 -18.18 4.85 -1.45
CA ILE A 162 -16.95 4.12 -1.14
C ILE A 162 -16.58 3.18 -2.28
N PHE A 163 -15.34 3.28 -2.73
CA PHE A 163 -14.76 2.42 -3.75
C PHE A 163 -13.44 1.83 -3.25
N PHE A 164 -13.00 0.76 -3.92
CA PHE A 164 -11.69 0.19 -3.68
C PHE A 164 -10.80 0.34 -4.89
N ALA A 165 -9.49 0.44 -4.66
CA ALA A 165 -8.49 0.42 -5.71
C ALA A 165 -7.31 -0.45 -5.31
N ILE A 166 -6.62 -1.00 -6.30
CA ILE A 166 -5.36 -1.70 -6.13
C ILE A 166 -4.32 -1.17 -7.10
N ASN A 167 -3.08 -1.05 -6.67
CA ASN A 167 -1.99 -0.69 -7.57
C ASN A 167 -1.54 -1.91 -8.40
N THR A 168 -1.34 -1.68 -9.69
CA THR A 168 -0.75 -2.68 -10.61
C THR A 168 0.71 -2.39 -10.94
N TYR A 169 1.26 -1.30 -10.41
CA TYR A 169 2.63 -0.84 -10.56
C TYR A 169 3.29 -0.63 -9.18
N PRO A 170 4.62 -0.73 -9.07
CA PRO A 170 5.33 -0.46 -7.82
C PRO A 170 5.09 0.98 -7.38
N ILE A 171 4.57 1.13 -6.17
CA ILE A 171 4.21 2.40 -5.57
C ILE A 171 4.71 2.39 -4.13
N HIS A 172 5.25 3.51 -3.65
CA HIS A 172 5.52 3.72 -2.22
C HIS A 172 4.41 4.56 -1.59
N TRP A 173 3.31 3.92 -1.20
CA TRP A 173 2.18 4.59 -0.51
C TRP A 173 2.21 4.47 1.00
N ASP A 174 3.28 3.89 1.56
CA ASP A 174 3.46 3.77 3.01
C ASP A 174 3.40 5.14 3.73
N ASN A 175 3.77 6.22 3.03
CA ASN A 175 3.75 7.59 3.54
C ASN A 175 2.54 8.42 3.07
N CYS A 176 1.58 7.82 2.37
CA CYS A 176 0.41 8.57 1.92
C CYS A 176 -0.51 8.84 3.12
N CYS A 177 -0.77 10.12 3.38
CA CYS A 177 -1.62 10.56 4.47
C CYS A 177 -3.10 10.23 4.21
N ALA A 178 -3.84 9.98 5.28
CA ALA A 178 -5.29 9.93 5.22
C ALA A 178 -5.85 11.30 4.78
N GLY A 179 -6.84 11.28 3.88
CA GLY A 179 -7.43 12.50 3.30
C GLY A 179 -6.70 13.02 2.06
N ALA A 180 -5.62 12.37 1.62
CA ALA A 180 -4.95 12.69 0.37
C ALA A 180 -5.90 12.60 -0.82
N LYS A 181 -5.65 13.44 -1.84
CA LYS A 181 -6.47 13.48 -3.04
C LYS A 181 -5.84 12.68 -4.16
N LEU A 182 -6.65 11.82 -4.77
CA LEU A 182 -6.25 10.91 -5.84
C LEU A 182 -7.13 11.17 -7.06
N ILE A 183 -6.49 11.43 -8.21
CA ILE A 183 -7.15 11.50 -9.50
C ILE A 183 -6.95 10.18 -10.22
N ILE A 184 -8.05 9.53 -10.56
CA ILE A 184 -8.09 8.38 -11.46
C ILE A 184 -8.49 8.89 -12.83
N LYS A 185 -7.58 8.81 -13.80
CA LYS A 185 -7.81 9.34 -15.15
C LYS A 185 -8.77 8.45 -15.95
N LYS A 186 -9.38 9.03 -16.97
CA LYS A 186 -10.17 8.32 -17.98
C LYS A 186 -9.40 7.13 -18.56
N GLY A 187 -10.11 6.04 -18.85
CA GLY A 187 -9.56 4.80 -19.36
C GLY A 187 -9.07 3.82 -18.30
N THR A 188 -9.13 4.17 -17.02
CA THR A 188 -8.78 3.26 -15.92
C THR A 188 -9.75 2.10 -15.88
N ILE A 189 -9.22 0.89 -15.66
CA ILE A 189 -10.04 -0.32 -15.61
C ILE A 189 -10.67 -0.44 -14.22
N PHE A 190 -11.97 -0.62 -14.20
CA PHE A 190 -12.76 -0.98 -13.04
C PHE A 190 -13.35 -2.38 -13.22
N ASN A 191 -13.22 -3.20 -12.19
CA ASN A 191 -13.69 -4.57 -12.22
C ASN A 191 -14.14 -5.00 -10.84
N ARG A 192 -15.38 -5.46 -10.74
CA ARG A 192 -15.98 -6.03 -9.54
C ARG A 192 -15.77 -5.16 -8.30
N GLY A 193 -16.09 -3.87 -8.39
CA GLY A 193 -15.94 -2.94 -7.27
C GLY A 193 -14.54 -2.35 -7.07
N VAL A 194 -13.56 -2.71 -7.92
CA VAL A 194 -12.14 -2.33 -7.72
C VAL A 194 -11.56 -1.63 -8.94
N PHE A 195 -10.90 -0.49 -8.73
CA PHE A 195 -10.07 0.16 -9.74
C PHE A 195 -8.66 -0.45 -9.79
N TYR A 196 -8.16 -0.73 -10.99
CA TYR A 196 -6.78 -1.12 -11.22
C TYR A 196 -5.95 0.11 -11.57
N LEU A 197 -5.20 0.62 -10.60
CA LEU A 197 -4.38 1.80 -10.79
C LEU A 197 -3.15 1.46 -11.62
N LYS A 198 -2.91 2.26 -12.65
CA LYS A 198 -1.70 2.29 -13.48
C LYS A 198 -1.00 3.63 -13.32
N GLU A 199 0.31 3.65 -13.49
CA GLU A 199 1.12 4.85 -13.28
C GLU A 199 0.66 5.99 -14.19
N GLU A 200 0.49 5.74 -15.48
CA GLU A 200 0.10 6.78 -16.43
C GLU A 200 -1.34 7.31 -16.21
N LEU A 201 -2.20 6.50 -15.57
CA LEU A 201 -3.63 6.78 -15.34
C LEU A 201 -3.94 7.23 -13.91
N THR A 202 -2.93 7.48 -13.09
CA THR A 202 -3.11 7.88 -11.69
C THR A 202 -2.31 9.15 -11.43
N ALA A 203 -2.93 10.14 -10.79
CA ALA A 203 -2.21 11.32 -10.29
C ALA A 203 -2.53 11.53 -8.82
N MET A 204 -1.48 11.54 -7.99
CA MET A 204 -1.59 11.86 -6.56
C MET A 204 -1.44 13.36 -6.40
N CYS A 205 -2.47 14.03 -5.87
CA CYS A 205 -2.46 15.47 -5.62
C CYS A 205 -1.96 15.82 -4.21
N PHE A 206 -1.55 14.80 -3.44
CA PHE A 206 -1.16 14.89 -2.02
C PHE A 206 -2.22 15.66 -1.22
N GLY A 207 -1.90 16.16 -0.02
CA GLY A 207 -2.89 16.74 0.90
C GLY A 207 -3.32 15.77 2.00
N SER A 208 -4.07 16.30 2.97
CA SER A 208 -4.43 15.56 4.18
C SER A 208 -5.55 16.26 4.93
N VAL A 209 -6.46 15.49 5.52
CA VAL A 209 -7.41 16.01 6.50
C VAL A 209 -6.74 15.91 7.87
N HIS A 210 -6.47 17.05 8.51
CA HIS A 210 -5.62 17.10 9.72
C HIS A 210 -6.11 16.18 10.84
N SER A 211 -7.42 16.19 11.12
CA SER A 211 -8.04 15.34 12.14
C SER A 211 -7.91 13.83 11.85
N TRP A 212 -7.66 13.45 10.59
CA TRP A 212 -7.50 12.06 10.18
C TRP A 212 -6.05 11.61 10.31
N VAL A 213 -5.10 12.51 10.06
CA VAL A 213 -3.65 12.23 10.18
C VAL A 213 -3.20 12.14 11.63
N GLU A 214 -3.87 12.84 12.55
CA GLU A 214 -3.55 12.75 13.97
C GLU A 214 -3.55 11.29 14.45
N GLN A 215 -2.45 10.84 15.07
CA GLN A 215 -2.27 9.48 15.56
C GLN A 215 -2.50 8.38 14.49
N GLN A 216 -2.19 8.65 13.22
CA GLN A 216 -2.40 7.71 12.10
C GLN A 216 -1.82 6.32 12.36
N ASP A 217 -0.60 6.23 12.90
CA ASP A 217 0.04 4.94 13.18
C ASP A 217 -0.69 4.16 14.29
N LEU A 218 -1.19 4.85 15.33
CA LEU A 218 -1.96 4.22 16.41
C LEU A 218 -3.31 3.73 15.89
N LYS A 219 -4.01 4.55 15.10
CA LYS A 219 -5.26 4.18 14.43
C LYS A 219 -5.05 2.96 13.52
N LYS A 220 -3.94 2.93 12.77
CA LYS A 220 -3.56 1.80 11.90
C LYS A 220 -3.27 0.54 12.71
N TYR A 221 -2.57 0.66 13.83
CA TYR A 221 -2.30 -0.44 14.75
C TYR A 221 -3.61 -1.05 15.27
N SER A 222 -4.48 -0.22 15.88
CA SER A 222 -5.77 -0.68 16.41
C SER A 222 -6.68 -1.29 15.33
N TYR A 223 -6.66 -0.73 14.11
CA TYR A 223 -7.39 -1.29 12.98
C TYR A 223 -6.89 -2.70 12.61
N LEU A 224 -5.57 -2.86 12.47
CA LEU A 224 -4.95 -4.14 12.09
C LEU A 224 -5.16 -5.20 13.17
N GLU A 225 -5.02 -4.84 14.45
CA GLU A 225 -5.26 -5.71 15.59
C GLU A 225 -6.72 -6.19 15.62
N GLY A 226 -7.68 -5.25 15.56
CA GLY A 226 -9.09 -5.60 15.55
C GLY A 226 -9.52 -6.39 14.30
N LYS A 227 -8.85 -6.22 13.16
CA LYS A 227 -9.10 -7.02 11.95
C LYS A 227 -8.52 -8.43 12.09
N LEU A 228 -7.31 -8.56 12.64
CA LEU A 228 -6.68 -9.85 12.89
C LEU A 228 -7.48 -10.69 13.90
N SER A 229 -7.96 -10.09 14.98
CA SER A 229 -8.83 -10.78 15.95
C SER A 229 -10.10 -11.31 15.30
N ARG A 230 -10.77 -10.50 14.46
CA ARG A 230 -11.96 -10.93 13.72
C ARG A 230 -11.69 -12.09 12.76
N ASP A 231 -10.57 -12.04 12.03
CA ASP A 231 -10.17 -13.11 11.12
C ASP A 231 -9.88 -14.42 11.88
N ASN A 232 -9.29 -14.33 13.09
CA ASN A 232 -8.99 -15.48 13.93
C ASN A 232 -10.24 -16.10 14.57
N ASP A 233 -11.18 -15.27 15.02
CA ASP A 233 -12.42 -15.75 15.64
C ASP A 233 -13.35 -16.39 14.60
N GLY A 234 -13.43 -15.83 13.39
CA GLY A 234 -14.14 -16.46 12.27
C GLY A 234 -13.57 -17.82 11.86
N PHE A 235 -12.28 -18.08 12.13
CA PHE A 235 -11.65 -19.38 11.90
C PHE A 235 -12.03 -20.44 12.95
N LYS A 236 -12.28 -20.01 14.20
CA LYS A 236 -12.68 -20.91 15.29
C LYS A 236 -14.07 -21.49 15.06
N ASP A 237 -15.00 -20.69 14.53
CA ASP A 237 -16.38 -21.11 14.26
C ASP A 237 -16.53 -22.10 13.09
N VAL A 238 -15.60 -22.12 12.14
CA VAL A 238 -15.63 -23.04 10.99
C VAL A 238 -15.00 -24.41 11.31
N SER A 239 -14.10 -24.47 12.29
CA SER A 239 -13.35 -25.69 12.63
C SER A 239 -14.16 -26.78 13.32
N THR A 240 -15.39 -26.50 13.76
CA THR A 240 -16.21 -27.42 14.58
C THR A 240 -17.35 -28.12 13.82
N SER A 241 -17.60 -27.87 12.53
CA SER A 241 -18.86 -28.33 11.88
C SER A 241 -18.77 -29.21 10.62
N ARG A 242 -17.63 -29.80 10.25
CA ARG A 242 -17.60 -30.81 9.16
C ARG A 242 -16.87 -32.10 9.52
N LYS A 243 -17.43 -32.87 10.45
CA LYS A 243 -17.32 -34.33 10.40
C LYS A 243 -18.18 -34.81 9.23
N ARG A 244 -17.55 -35.18 8.10
CA ARG A 244 -18.21 -35.95 7.04
C ARG A 244 -18.64 -37.27 7.69
N LYS A 245 -19.95 -37.53 7.79
CA LYS A 245 -20.44 -38.91 7.99
C LYS A 245 -20.05 -39.68 6.73
N ALA A 246 -19.24 -40.72 6.89
CA ALA A 246 -19.09 -41.72 5.85
C ALA A 246 -20.48 -42.35 5.62
N ILE A 247 -20.89 -42.40 4.36
CA ILE A 247 -22.05 -43.19 3.95
C ILE A 247 -21.47 -44.59 3.72
N ASP A 248 -21.80 -45.53 4.61
CA ASP A 248 -21.58 -46.96 4.34
C ASP A 248 -22.58 -47.36 3.26
N ILE A 249 -22.07 -47.65 2.06
CA ILE A 249 -22.83 -48.29 1.00
C ILE A 249 -22.76 -49.78 1.30
N SER A 250 -23.86 -50.37 1.78
CA SER A 250 -24.01 -51.81 1.88
C SER A 250 -24.21 -52.42 0.48
N GLU A 251 -23.67 -53.63 0.27
CA GLU A 251 -23.66 -54.36 -1.01
C GLU A 251 -25.04 -54.76 -1.57
N ASP A 252 -26.14 -54.30 -0.96
CA ASP A 252 -27.50 -54.61 -1.42
C ASP A 252 -28.06 -53.61 -2.47
N ASP A 253 -27.29 -52.57 -2.84
CA ASP A 253 -27.69 -51.53 -3.81
C ASP A 253 -27.01 -51.66 -5.21
N ILE A 254 -26.59 -52.86 -5.61
CA ILE A 254 -26.17 -53.16 -7.01
C ILE A 254 -27.13 -54.16 -7.67
#